data_AF-A0A2K8NVB7-F1
#
_entry.id   AF-A0A2K8NVB7-F1
#
_cell.length_a   1.000
_cell.length_b   1.000
_cell.length_c   1.000
_cell.angle_alpha   90.00
_cell.angle_beta   90.00
_cell.angle_gamma   90.00
#
_symmetry.space_group_name_H-M   'P 1'
#
loop_
_entity.id
_entity.type
_entity.pdbx_description
1 polymer ?
#
loop_
_entity_poly.entity_id
_entity_poly.type
_entity_poly.pdbx_seq_one_letter_code
_entity_poly.pdbx_strand_id
1 'polypeptide(L)'
;MIKLLSILSLMVLPSTSLTTIAATKPIIKIDQAFSDEESSRNEIAIIQSLNNEENKGAKRYLKGIFDDANLVLKISQELKNIIHEDSQGAFIYDNDTLEVKSLNLASGKISSFKGLSIFPNLKMLSIKFNGVAVNLSDLTTISDQLKYLEVNGSQINDIDFIKQFTSLDTLNLIADDISDISALAELTNLVRLNLDNNNLLEISALMALENLESLDLAFNDIHDISALSRMSKLMSLGLTSNNFSGLLPLANLLELRGLYLAVNNISDLTPLANLVNLEILSLEDNKISDLKPLENLQNLGSLFLRYNSIPNTEEAWAPIHDLPNYSPDWDNETVRSSQR
;
A
#
# COMPACT_ATOMS: atom_id res chain seq x y z
N MET A 1 44.34 66.03 -0.75
CA MET A 1 42.89 66.25 -1.02
C MET A 1 42.15 65.04 -0.46
N ILE A 2 41.75 64.88 0.80
CA ILE A 2 41.29 65.77 1.88
C ILE A 2 40.05 66.58 1.51
N LYS A 3 38.90 65.99 1.92
CA LYS A 3 37.86 66.53 2.80
C LYS A 3 36.64 67.25 2.21
N LEU A 4 35.50 66.67 2.62
CA LEU A 4 34.35 67.24 3.34
C LEU A 4 33.21 67.96 2.58
N LEU A 5 32.04 67.31 2.68
CA LEU A 5 30.81 67.73 3.39
C LEU A 5 29.86 68.75 2.74
N SER A 6 28.64 68.24 2.48
CA SER A 6 27.27 68.80 2.67
C SER A 6 26.40 68.74 1.40
N ILE A 7 25.10 68.41 1.35
CA ILE A 7 24.05 67.94 2.29
C ILE A 7 22.85 67.49 1.38
N LEU A 8 22.08 66.47 1.81
CA LEU A 8 20.70 66.07 1.43
C LEU A 8 20.29 65.82 -0.05
N SER A 9 20.08 64.54 -0.40
CA SER A 9 18.82 64.01 -0.97
C SER A 9 18.89 62.47 -1.05
N LEU A 10 18.36 61.77 -0.04
CA LEU A 10 18.00 60.35 -0.15
C LEU A 10 16.50 60.30 -0.44
N MET A 11 16.11 59.98 -1.68
CA MET A 11 14.80 59.43 -1.97
C MET A 11 14.93 57.90 -2.00
N VAL A 12 14.41 57.29 -0.94
CA VAL A 12 14.11 55.85 -0.86
C VAL A 12 12.98 55.57 -1.85
N LEU A 13 13.21 54.68 -2.81
CA LEU A 13 12.12 54.08 -3.60
C LEU A 13 11.47 52.97 -2.74
N PRO A 14 10.15 53.00 -2.53
CA PRO A 14 9.44 51.94 -1.84
C PRO A 14 9.16 50.75 -2.75
N SER A 15 9.39 49.55 -2.21
CA SER A 15 8.98 48.25 -2.73
C SER A 15 7.46 48.18 -2.89
N THR A 16 7.00 47.87 -4.09
CA THR A 16 5.59 47.74 -4.45
C THR A 16 4.96 46.48 -3.86
N SER A 17 4.04 46.70 -2.92
CA SER A 17 2.78 45.99 -2.67
C SER A 17 2.77 44.45 -2.75
N LEU A 18 2.88 43.81 -1.59
CA LEU A 18 2.09 42.63 -1.27
C LEU A 18 0.63 43.06 -1.16
N THR A 19 -0.19 42.73 -2.16
CA THR A 19 -1.64 42.80 -2.04
C THR A 19 -2.08 41.85 -0.94
N THR A 20 -2.59 42.45 0.11
CA THR A 20 -3.28 41.87 1.24
C THR A 20 -4.44 41.01 0.73
N ILE A 21 -4.28 39.68 0.73
CA ILE A 21 -5.43 38.78 0.63
C ILE A 21 -6.10 38.85 2.00
N ALA A 22 -7.32 39.38 2.01
CA ALA A 22 -8.13 39.51 3.21
C ALA A 22 -8.29 38.14 3.88
N ALA A 23 -7.85 38.05 5.13
CA ALA A 23 -8.12 36.92 6.01
C ALA A 23 -9.63 36.67 6.08
N THR A 24 -10.08 35.51 5.61
CA THR A 24 -11.44 35.03 5.81
C THR A 24 -11.64 34.58 7.25
N LYS A 25 -12.84 34.85 7.77
CA LYS A 25 -13.15 34.92 9.20
C LYS A 25 -12.98 33.58 9.96
N PRO A 26 -12.56 33.63 11.24
CA PRO A 26 -12.58 32.47 12.13
C PRO A 26 -14.02 32.06 12.43
N ILE A 27 -14.27 30.74 12.49
CA ILE A 27 -15.56 30.17 12.88
C ILE A 27 -15.47 29.79 14.37
N ILE A 28 -15.92 30.73 15.23
CA ILE A 28 -16.28 30.61 16.66
C ILE A 28 -15.15 30.74 17.71
N LYS A 29 -15.32 31.72 18.62
CA LYS A 29 -14.62 31.94 19.91
C LYS A 29 -15.31 31.15 21.04
N ILE A 30 -14.61 30.69 22.09
CA ILE A 30 -15.09 30.62 23.51
C ILE A 30 -13.93 30.24 24.48
N ASP A 31 -13.97 30.90 25.65
CA ASP A 31 -13.05 31.00 26.80
C ASP A 31 -12.70 29.74 27.64
N GLN A 32 -11.68 29.90 28.51
CA GLN A 32 -11.01 28.94 29.42
C GLN A 32 -11.86 28.39 30.61
N ALA A 33 -11.54 27.18 31.13
CA ALA A 33 -11.03 26.89 32.52
C ALA A 33 -11.28 25.46 33.13
N PHE A 34 -10.23 24.93 33.82
CA PHE A 34 -10.06 23.99 34.98
C PHE A 34 -10.31 22.43 35.04
N SER A 35 -9.21 21.75 35.43
CA SER A 35 -8.86 20.71 36.47
C SER A 35 -9.52 19.31 36.63
N ASP A 36 -8.63 18.29 36.60
CA ASP A 36 -8.41 17.08 37.47
C ASP A 36 -9.58 16.10 37.79
N GLU A 37 -9.47 14.77 37.95
CA GLU A 37 -8.36 13.82 38.19
C GLU A 37 -8.86 12.36 37.95
N GLU A 38 -7.95 11.43 37.57
CA GLU A 38 -7.90 9.95 37.84
C GLU A 38 -9.07 8.98 37.53
N SER A 39 -8.93 7.73 37.05
CA SER A 39 -7.82 6.76 36.94
C SER A 39 -8.31 5.50 36.18
N SER A 40 -7.46 4.89 35.32
CA SER A 40 -7.48 3.47 34.86
C SER A 40 -6.23 3.17 34.00
N ARG A 41 -5.17 2.75 34.66
CA ARG A 41 -3.78 3.20 34.48
C ARG A 41 -2.86 2.46 33.47
N ASN A 42 -3.29 1.94 32.31
CA ASN A 42 -2.27 1.44 31.33
C ASN A 42 -2.55 1.65 29.82
N GLU A 43 -3.78 1.95 29.38
CA GLU A 43 -4.01 2.71 28.12
C GLU A 43 -3.97 4.22 28.39
N ILE A 44 -4.28 4.61 29.63
CA ILE A 44 -4.36 6.00 30.07
C ILE A 44 -2.99 6.68 30.14
N ALA A 45 -1.88 5.98 30.37
CA ALA A 45 -0.55 6.60 30.41
C ALA A 45 -0.06 7.09 29.02
N ILE A 46 -0.47 6.42 27.93
CA ILE A 46 -0.20 6.84 26.56
C ILE A 46 -1.20 7.94 26.13
N ILE A 47 -2.47 7.82 26.54
CA ILE A 47 -3.47 8.89 26.39
C ILE A 47 -3.05 10.15 27.18
N GLN A 48 -2.37 10.01 28.32
CA GLN A 48 -1.90 11.10 29.18
C GLN A 48 -0.61 11.75 28.68
N SER A 49 0.31 11.02 28.05
CA SER A 49 1.45 11.65 27.36
C SER A 49 1.06 12.35 26.06
N LEU A 50 -0.10 12.01 25.48
CA LEU A 50 -0.73 12.66 24.32
C LEU A 50 -1.76 13.75 24.70
N ASN A 51 -1.85 14.06 26.00
CA ASN A 51 -2.67 15.10 26.60
C ASN A 51 -1.90 16.41 26.82
N ASN A 52 -0.80 16.64 26.09
CA ASN A 52 -0.23 17.98 26.01
C ASN A 52 -1.37 18.97 25.67
N GLU A 53 -1.54 19.95 26.55
CA GLU A 53 -2.46 21.10 26.41
C GLU A 53 -2.42 21.72 25.00
N GLU A 54 -1.28 21.55 24.31
CA GLU A 54 -0.96 21.93 22.93
C GLU A 54 -2.07 21.65 21.91
N ASN A 55 -2.86 20.57 21.98
CA ASN A 55 -3.78 20.18 20.88
C ASN A 55 -5.31 20.28 21.15
N LYS A 56 -5.75 20.96 22.21
CA LYS A 56 -7.19 20.99 22.59
C LYS A 56 -8.11 21.68 21.57
N GLY A 57 -7.67 22.76 20.94
CA GLY A 57 -8.49 23.54 20.00
C GLY A 57 -8.73 22.80 18.67
N ALA A 58 -7.68 22.25 18.06
CA ALA A 58 -7.76 21.39 16.88
C ALA A 58 -8.71 20.20 17.09
N LYS A 59 -8.60 19.50 18.24
CA LYS A 59 -9.51 18.41 18.61
C LYS A 59 -10.98 18.86 18.70
N ARG A 60 -11.25 20.09 19.16
CA ARG A 60 -12.64 20.62 19.26
C ARG A 60 -13.23 20.91 17.88
N TYR A 61 -12.44 21.49 16.97
CA TYR A 61 -12.87 21.73 15.59
C TYR A 61 -13.18 20.39 14.89
N LEU A 62 -12.25 19.44 14.96
CA LEU A 62 -12.40 18.11 14.35
C LEU A 62 -13.61 17.34 14.91
N LYS A 63 -13.95 17.47 16.21
CA LYS A 63 -15.18 16.89 16.80
C LYS A 63 -16.49 17.43 16.19
N GLY A 64 -16.46 18.59 15.52
CA GLY A 64 -17.60 19.11 14.78
C GLY A 64 -17.77 18.50 13.40
N ILE A 65 -16.75 17.81 12.89
CA ILE A 65 -16.68 17.25 11.52
C ILE A 65 -16.76 15.73 11.55
N PHE A 66 -16.00 15.10 12.45
CA PHE A 66 -15.88 13.65 12.58
C PHE A 66 -16.75 13.16 13.74
N ASP A 67 -17.56 12.13 13.48
CA ASP A 67 -18.43 11.50 14.48
C ASP A 67 -17.71 10.40 15.29
N ASP A 68 -16.54 9.96 14.85
CA ASP A 68 -15.70 8.99 15.54
C ASP A 68 -14.57 9.67 16.33
N ALA A 69 -14.55 9.46 17.65
CA ALA A 69 -13.55 10.06 18.54
C ALA A 69 -12.13 9.53 18.29
N ASN A 70 -11.98 8.27 17.88
CA ASN A 70 -10.67 7.70 17.53
C ASN A 70 -10.16 8.29 16.22
N LEU A 71 -11.05 8.54 15.26
CA LEU A 71 -10.69 9.24 14.03
C LEU A 71 -10.24 10.68 14.32
N VAL A 72 -10.96 11.41 15.15
CA VAL A 72 -10.54 12.75 15.61
C VAL A 72 -9.13 12.70 16.20
N LEU A 73 -8.87 11.75 17.11
CA LEU A 73 -7.56 11.60 17.75
C LEU A 73 -6.47 11.30 16.72
N LYS A 74 -6.74 10.40 15.79
CA LYS A 74 -5.75 9.99 14.79
C LYS A 74 -5.45 11.10 13.79
N ILE A 75 -6.47 11.78 13.27
CA ILE A 75 -6.30 12.97 12.42
C ILE A 75 -5.53 14.06 13.18
N SER A 76 -5.87 14.31 14.44
CA SER A 76 -5.11 15.28 15.25
C SER A 76 -3.63 14.91 15.38
N GLN A 77 -3.28 13.62 15.35
CA GLN A 77 -1.89 13.16 15.38
C GLN A 77 -1.18 13.32 14.04
N GLU A 78 -1.84 12.96 12.94
CA GLU A 78 -1.28 13.09 11.59
C GLU A 78 -1.09 14.57 11.21
N LEU A 79 -1.95 15.45 11.72
CA LEU A 79 -1.88 16.89 11.45
C LEU A 79 -0.98 17.68 12.39
N LYS A 80 -0.28 17.05 13.35
CA LYS A 80 0.53 17.75 14.38
C LYS A 80 1.48 18.80 13.83
N ASN A 81 2.04 18.59 12.64
CA ASN A 81 2.99 19.52 12.02
C ASN A 81 2.34 20.71 11.31
N ILE A 82 1.02 20.71 11.16
CA ILE A 82 0.22 21.74 10.50
C ILE A 82 -0.66 22.48 11.53
N ILE A 83 -0.66 22.03 12.78
CA ILE A 83 -1.39 22.69 13.85
C ILE A 83 -0.70 24.01 14.19
N HIS A 84 -1.44 25.10 14.06
CA HIS A 84 -0.97 26.43 14.40
C HIS A 84 -1.27 26.70 15.86
N GLU A 85 -0.26 27.07 16.63
CA GLU A 85 -0.42 27.46 18.03
C GLU A 85 -0.29 28.98 18.18
N ASP A 86 -1.24 29.58 18.89
CA ASP A 86 -1.13 30.95 19.35
C ASP A 86 -1.58 31.09 20.81
N SER A 87 -1.64 32.33 21.31
CA SER A 87 -2.10 32.65 22.67
C SER A 87 -3.51 32.15 23.03
N GLN A 88 -4.30 31.71 22.04
CA GLN A 88 -5.67 31.20 22.16
C GLN A 88 -5.77 29.67 22.02
N GLY A 89 -4.65 28.99 21.72
CA GLY A 89 -4.57 27.53 21.61
C GLY A 89 -4.15 27.04 20.21
N ALA A 90 -4.34 25.75 19.97
CA ALA A 90 -4.10 25.11 18.67
C ALA A 90 -5.29 25.22 17.71
N PHE A 91 -5.03 25.51 16.44
CA PHE A 91 -6.03 25.65 15.38
C PHE A 91 -5.63 24.90 14.10
N ILE A 92 -6.65 24.57 13.31
CA ILE A 92 -6.52 24.10 11.92
C ILE A 92 -7.35 25.06 11.07
N TYR A 93 -6.77 25.61 10.01
CA TYR A 93 -7.40 26.46 9.01
C TYR A 93 -7.86 25.64 7.80
N ASP A 94 -8.84 26.16 7.04
CA ASP A 94 -9.29 25.50 5.80
C ASP A 94 -8.14 25.31 4.79
N ASN A 95 -7.14 26.20 4.78
CA ASN A 95 -5.96 26.05 3.94
C ASN A 95 -5.07 24.88 4.36
N ASP A 96 -5.04 24.53 5.64
CA ASP A 96 -4.23 23.41 6.15
C ASP A 96 -4.76 22.08 5.59
N THR A 97 -6.08 21.97 5.40
CA THR A 97 -6.69 20.75 4.84
C THR A 97 -6.39 20.55 3.36
N LEU A 98 -6.03 21.62 2.64
CA LEU A 98 -5.54 21.56 1.26
C LEU A 98 -4.14 20.93 1.16
N GLU A 99 -3.34 21.00 2.22
CA GLU A 99 -1.98 20.46 2.24
C GLU A 99 -1.95 18.95 2.52
N VAL A 100 -3.05 18.40 3.07
CA VAL A 100 -3.16 16.98 3.42
C VAL A 100 -3.34 16.12 2.17
N LYS A 101 -2.25 15.45 1.77
CA LYS A 101 -2.23 14.53 0.61
C LYS A 101 -2.24 13.06 1.00
N SER A 102 -1.88 12.75 2.24
CA SER A 102 -1.79 11.39 2.75
C SER A 102 -2.27 11.33 4.18
N LEU A 103 -3.07 10.31 4.51
CA LEU A 103 -3.43 9.98 5.88
C LEU A 103 -3.13 8.51 6.13
N ASN A 104 -2.40 8.26 7.22
CA ASN A 104 -2.28 6.93 7.79
C ASN A 104 -3.24 6.87 8.98
N LEU A 105 -4.28 6.06 8.88
CA LEU A 105 -5.26 5.82 9.93
C LEU A 105 -5.06 4.46 10.60
N ALA A 106 -3.84 3.91 10.52
CA ALA A 106 -3.47 2.76 11.30
C ALA A 106 -3.44 3.11 12.78
N SER A 107 -4.03 2.23 13.60
CA SER A 107 -4.26 2.31 15.05
C SER A 107 -5.59 2.97 15.47
N GLY A 108 -6.19 2.37 16.50
CA GLY A 108 -7.46 2.80 17.07
C GLY A 108 -8.63 1.92 16.63
N LYS A 109 -9.70 1.98 17.41
CA LYS A 109 -10.98 1.36 17.13
C LYS A 109 -11.85 2.33 16.33
N ILE A 110 -11.36 2.76 15.17
CA ILE A 110 -12.11 3.68 14.28
C ILE A 110 -13.23 2.88 13.63
N SER A 111 -14.45 3.39 13.70
CA SER A 111 -15.69 2.74 13.25
C SER A 111 -16.41 3.50 12.13
N SER A 112 -16.13 4.79 11.98
CA SER A 112 -16.69 5.68 10.94
C SER A 112 -15.59 6.53 10.32
N PHE A 113 -15.74 6.82 9.03
CA PHE A 113 -14.84 7.69 8.24
C PHE A 113 -15.52 8.94 7.69
N LYS A 114 -16.71 9.29 8.20
CA LYS A 114 -17.43 10.50 7.76
C LYS A 114 -16.61 11.75 8.03
N GLY A 115 -16.70 12.71 7.11
CA GLY A 115 -16.01 13.98 7.22
C GLY A 115 -14.62 14.03 6.57
N LEU A 116 -14.09 12.90 6.06
CA LEU A 116 -12.81 12.89 5.33
C LEU A 116 -12.82 13.75 4.05
N SER A 117 -14.01 14.11 3.54
CA SER A 117 -14.16 15.05 2.42
C SER A 117 -13.63 16.46 2.71
N ILE A 118 -13.32 16.79 3.97
CA ILE A 118 -12.63 18.03 4.32
C ILE A 118 -11.20 18.12 3.76
N PHE A 119 -10.62 17.00 3.33
CA PHE A 119 -9.29 16.93 2.71
C PHE A 119 -9.41 16.75 1.18
N PRO A 120 -9.62 17.84 0.41
CA PRO A 120 -9.91 17.76 -1.02
C PRO A 120 -8.71 17.36 -1.90
N ASN A 121 -7.50 17.28 -1.31
CA ASN A 121 -6.28 16.88 -1.99
C ASN A 121 -5.74 15.53 -1.48
N LEU A 122 -6.52 14.80 -0.68
CA LEU A 122 -6.12 13.49 -0.16
C LEU A 122 -6.01 12.49 -1.31
N LYS A 123 -4.80 11.98 -1.53
CA LYS A 123 -4.46 11.01 -2.58
C LYS A 123 -4.13 9.62 -2.03
N MET A 124 -3.68 9.54 -0.78
CA MET A 124 -3.24 8.28 -0.18
C MET A 124 -3.92 8.07 1.16
N LEU A 125 -4.59 6.94 1.31
CA LEU A 125 -5.24 6.57 2.55
C LEU A 125 -4.84 5.14 2.93
N SER A 126 -4.30 4.98 4.13
CA SER A 126 -4.04 3.66 4.72
C SER A 126 -4.89 3.50 5.96
N ILE A 127 -5.63 2.40 6.05
CA ILE A 127 -6.50 2.06 7.15
C ILE A 127 -6.08 0.68 7.64
N LYS A 128 -5.75 0.58 8.94
CA LYS A 128 -5.49 -0.70 9.59
C LYS A 128 -6.49 -0.95 10.70
N PHE A 129 -7.27 -2.01 10.54
CA PHE A 129 -8.30 -2.39 11.48
C PHE A 129 -7.71 -3.04 12.74
N ASN A 130 -8.42 -2.83 13.85
CA ASN A 130 -8.03 -3.34 15.17
C ASN A 130 -9.25 -3.95 15.91
N GLY A 131 -10.06 -4.73 15.20
CA GLY A 131 -11.12 -5.57 15.81
C GLY A 131 -12.45 -4.87 16.09
N VAL A 132 -12.84 -3.88 15.30
CA VAL A 132 -14.20 -3.29 15.31
C VAL A 132 -14.75 -3.34 13.90
N ALA A 133 -16.05 -3.62 13.76
CA ALA A 133 -16.73 -3.55 12.47
C ALA A 133 -16.73 -2.10 11.97
N VAL A 134 -16.40 -1.89 10.70
CA VAL A 134 -16.25 -0.55 10.12
C VAL A 134 -17.13 -0.40 8.91
N ASN A 135 -17.74 0.77 8.78
CA ASN A 135 -18.48 1.13 7.60
C ASN A 135 -17.58 1.78 6.54
N LEU A 136 -17.11 0.99 5.58
CA LEU A 136 -16.25 1.50 4.50
C LEU A 136 -17.01 2.30 3.45
N SER A 137 -18.35 2.29 3.46
CA SER A 137 -19.14 3.12 2.55
C SER A 137 -18.94 4.62 2.79
N ASP A 138 -18.50 5.04 3.98
CA ASP A 138 -18.18 6.44 4.26
C ASP A 138 -17.03 6.98 3.38
N LEU A 139 -16.14 6.09 2.93
CA LEU A 139 -15.00 6.42 2.08
C LEU A 139 -15.41 6.79 0.65
N THR A 140 -16.62 6.45 0.22
CA THR A 140 -17.11 6.75 -1.13
C THR A 140 -17.12 8.26 -1.43
N THR A 141 -17.26 9.09 -0.38
CA THR A 141 -17.20 10.56 -0.47
C THR A 141 -15.85 11.12 -0.92
N ILE A 142 -14.78 10.32 -0.86
CA ILE A 142 -13.42 10.67 -1.28
C ILE A 142 -12.89 9.76 -2.38
N SER A 143 -13.75 8.96 -3.00
CA SER A 143 -13.36 7.94 -3.99
C SER A 143 -12.69 8.54 -5.24
N ASP A 144 -13.24 9.63 -5.77
CA ASP A 144 -12.75 10.29 -7.01
C ASP A 144 -11.31 10.83 -6.89
N GLN A 145 -10.88 11.18 -5.68
CA GLN A 145 -9.59 11.83 -5.46
C GLN A 145 -8.45 10.86 -5.13
N LEU A 146 -8.76 9.68 -4.59
CA LEU A 146 -7.74 8.74 -4.12
C LEU A 146 -6.99 8.05 -5.26
N LYS A 147 -5.68 7.90 -5.06
CA LYS A 147 -4.75 7.17 -5.93
C LYS A 147 -4.18 5.92 -5.27
N TYR A 148 -4.05 5.94 -3.95
CA TYR A 148 -3.61 4.82 -3.14
C TYR A 148 -4.64 4.57 -2.04
N LEU A 149 -5.10 3.32 -1.95
CA LEU A 149 -5.92 2.84 -0.84
C LEU A 149 -5.33 1.54 -0.31
N GLU A 150 -5.10 1.51 1.00
CA GLU A 150 -4.75 0.31 1.74
C GLU A 150 -5.78 0.12 2.85
N VAL A 151 -6.35 -1.08 2.90
CA VAL A 151 -7.25 -1.50 3.96
C VAL A 151 -6.79 -2.88 4.42
N ASN A 152 -6.38 -3.01 5.68
CA ASN A 152 -5.73 -4.22 6.19
C ASN A 152 -6.28 -4.64 7.56
N GLY A 153 -6.38 -5.96 7.79
CA GLY A 153 -6.58 -6.57 9.12
C GLY A 153 -8.00 -6.50 9.64
N SER A 154 -8.96 -6.63 8.73
CA SER A 154 -10.33 -6.13 8.88
C SER A 154 -11.38 -7.22 8.77
N GLN A 155 -10.99 -8.42 8.31
CA GLN A 155 -11.94 -9.47 7.90
C GLN A 155 -12.99 -8.90 6.92
N ILE A 156 -12.56 -8.00 6.03
CA ILE A 156 -13.44 -7.44 4.99
C ILE A 156 -13.72 -8.52 3.97
N ASN A 157 -14.86 -9.19 4.11
CA ASN A 157 -15.33 -10.11 3.08
C ASN A 157 -16.03 -9.39 1.91
N ASP A 158 -16.64 -8.23 2.17
CA ASP A 158 -17.38 -7.43 1.21
C ASP A 158 -16.61 -6.15 0.84
N ILE A 159 -16.12 -6.12 -0.40
CA ILE A 159 -15.37 -4.99 -0.95
C ILE A 159 -16.20 -4.15 -1.93
N ASP A 160 -17.52 -4.30 -2.03
CA ASP A 160 -18.33 -3.61 -3.05
C ASP A 160 -18.18 -2.08 -3.07
N PHE A 161 -17.81 -1.49 -1.93
CA PHE A 161 -17.53 -0.05 -1.83
C PHE A 161 -16.43 0.41 -2.79
N ILE A 162 -15.47 -0.46 -3.17
CA ILE A 162 -14.35 -0.11 -4.05
C ILE A 162 -14.78 0.15 -5.49
N LYS A 163 -15.99 -0.26 -5.93
CA LYS A 163 -16.53 0.01 -7.27
C LYS A 163 -16.52 1.49 -7.63
N GLN A 164 -16.60 2.38 -6.64
CA GLN A 164 -16.60 3.83 -6.84
C GLN A 164 -15.19 4.42 -7.00
N PHE A 165 -14.14 3.68 -6.66
CA PHE A 165 -12.75 4.15 -6.59
C PHE A 165 -12.04 4.01 -7.94
N THR A 166 -12.68 4.46 -9.01
CA THR A 166 -12.21 4.30 -10.40
C THR A 166 -10.91 5.08 -10.68
N SER A 167 -10.55 6.03 -9.83
CA SER A 167 -9.31 6.81 -9.90
C SER A 167 -8.08 6.09 -9.32
N LEU A 168 -8.21 4.94 -8.66
CA LEU A 168 -7.09 4.28 -7.99
C LEU A 168 -6.01 3.80 -8.95
N ASP A 169 -4.76 4.04 -8.55
CA ASP A 169 -3.57 3.49 -9.20
C ASP A 169 -3.03 2.30 -8.38
N THR A 170 -3.25 2.29 -7.06
CA THR A 170 -2.77 1.24 -6.15
C THR A 170 -3.83 0.88 -5.11
N LEU A 171 -4.07 -0.42 -4.96
CA LEU A 171 -5.00 -0.99 -4.00
C LEU A 171 -4.36 -2.17 -3.25
N ASN A 172 -4.37 -2.11 -1.93
CA ASN A 172 -3.88 -3.16 -1.05
C ASN A 172 -5.02 -3.62 -0.11
N LEU A 173 -5.38 -4.90 -0.18
CA LEU A 173 -6.41 -5.55 0.64
C LEU A 173 -5.88 -6.91 1.13
N ILE A 174 -4.99 -6.89 2.12
CA ILE A 174 -4.24 -8.06 2.58
C ILE A 174 -4.87 -8.62 3.86
N ALA A 175 -4.98 -9.96 3.95
CA ALA A 175 -5.44 -10.64 5.17
C ALA A 175 -6.87 -10.25 5.61
N ASP A 176 -7.82 -10.23 4.65
CA ASP A 176 -9.19 -9.74 4.87
C ASP A 176 -10.29 -10.78 4.64
N ASP A 177 -9.96 -12.07 4.47
CA ASP A 177 -10.93 -13.15 4.20
C ASP A 177 -11.76 -12.96 2.90
N ILE A 178 -11.27 -12.16 1.94
CA ILE A 178 -11.96 -11.84 0.68
C ILE A 178 -12.07 -13.10 -0.19
N SER A 179 -13.25 -13.35 -0.75
CA SER A 179 -13.49 -14.45 -1.71
C SER A 179 -14.14 -13.99 -3.01
N ASP A 180 -14.94 -12.92 -2.99
CA ASP A 180 -15.52 -12.29 -4.18
C ASP A 180 -14.80 -10.98 -4.50
N ILE A 181 -14.17 -10.94 -5.67
CA ILE A 181 -13.47 -9.75 -6.18
C ILE A 181 -14.12 -9.14 -7.42
N SER A 182 -15.38 -9.48 -7.70
CA SER A 182 -16.15 -8.93 -8.84
C SER A 182 -16.20 -7.40 -8.84
N ALA A 183 -16.12 -6.78 -7.66
CA ALA A 183 -16.03 -5.34 -7.50
C ALA A 183 -14.81 -4.69 -8.17
N LEU A 184 -13.73 -5.45 -8.44
CA LEU A 184 -12.51 -4.95 -9.08
C LEU A 184 -12.64 -4.80 -10.61
N ALA A 185 -13.63 -5.42 -11.24
CA ALA A 185 -13.67 -5.58 -12.70
C ALA A 185 -13.59 -4.27 -13.49
N GLU A 186 -14.10 -3.16 -12.92
CA GLU A 186 -14.14 -1.85 -13.57
C GLU A 186 -12.96 -0.92 -13.18
N LEU A 187 -12.08 -1.34 -12.27
CA LEU A 187 -10.95 -0.53 -11.77
C LEU A 187 -9.74 -0.60 -12.71
N THR A 188 -10.00 -0.40 -14.01
CA THR A 188 -9.04 -0.57 -15.12
C THR A 188 -7.83 0.37 -15.08
N ASN A 189 -7.84 1.39 -14.21
CA ASN A 189 -6.70 2.28 -13.97
C ASN A 189 -5.66 1.71 -13.00
N LEU A 190 -5.94 0.58 -12.33
CA LEU A 190 -5.01 -0.02 -11.38
C LEU A 190 -3.69 -0.39 -12.05
N VAL A 191 -2.61 0.00 -11.38
CA VAL A 191 -1.21 -0.32 -11.74
C VAL A 191 -0.63 -1.32 -10.75
N ARG A 192 -1.03 -1.24 -9.47
CA ARG A 192 -0.59 -2.16 -8.42
C ARG A 192 -1.77 -2.69 -7.64
N LEU A 193 -1.84 -4.00 -7.48
CA LEU A 193 -2.88 -4.67 -6.72
C LEU A 193 -2.26 -5.73 -5.82
N ASN A 194 -2.59 -5.68 -4.53
CA ASN A 194 -2.22 -6.70 -3.57
C ASN A 194 -3.47 -7.28 -2.91
N LEU A 195 -3.68 -8.58 -3.10
CA LEU A 195 -4.74 -9.40 -2.52
C LEU A 195 -4.16 -10.63 -1.80
N ASP A 196 -2.93 -10.51 -1.31
CA ASP A 196 -2.24 -11.54 -0.54
C ASP A 196 -3.05 -12.01 0.68
N ASN A 197 -2.94 -13.29 0.99
CA ASN A 197 -3.52 -13.90 2.17
C ASN A 197 -5.04 -13.70 2.28
N ASN A 198 -5.77 -14.10 1.24
CA ASN A 198 -7.24 -14.08 1.19
C ASN A 198 -7.78 -15.49 0.88
N ASN A 199 -9.07 -15.60 0.57
CA ASN A 199 -9.76 -16.85 0.28
C ASN A 199 -10.20 -16.94 -1.19
N LEU A 200 -9.38 -16.45 -2.12
CA LEU A 200 -9.71 -16.40 -3.55
C LEU A 200 -9.59 -17.79 -4.18
N LEU A 201 -10.66 -18.23 -4.85
CA LEU A 201 -10.69 -19.43 -5.69
C LEU A 201 -10.63 -19.09 -7.19
N GLU A 202 -11.26 -17.97 -7.55
CA GLU A 202 -11.40 -17.49 -8.93
C GLU A 202 -10.93 -16.05 -9.04
N ILE A 203 -10.29 -15.72 -10.17
CA ILE A 203 -9.77 -14.37 -10.43
C ILE A 203 -10.24 -13.79 -11.76
N SER A 204 -11.36 -14.28 -12.29
CA SER A 204 -11.91 -13.84 -13.59
C SER A 204 -12.18 -12.34 -13.67
N ALA A 205 -12.51 -11.70 -12.53
CA ALA A 205 -12.70 -10.26 -12.42
C ALA A 205 -11.45 -9.44 -12.78
N LEU A 206 -10.25 -10.02 -12.69
CA LEU A 206 -8.99 -9.32 -13.02
C LEU A 206 -8.73 -9.22 -14.53
N MET A 207 -9.51 -9.89 -15.38
CA MET A 207 -9.27 -10.00 -16.83
C MET A 207 -9.22 -8.65 -17.55
N ALA A 208 -9.91 -7.63 -17.03
CA ALA A 208 -9.93 -6.28 -17.60
C ALA A 208 -8.80 -5.37 -17.09
N LEU A 209 -8.02 -5.79 -16.08
CA LEU A 209 -6.98 -4.97 -15.44
C LEU A 209 -5.64 -5.03 -16.19
N GLU A 210 -5.68 -4.73 -17.49
CA GLU A 210 -4.53 -4.84 -18.41
C GLU A 210 -3.39 -3.84 -18.13
N ASN A 211 -3.64 -2.86 -17.26
CA ASN A 211 -2.65 -1.85 -16.85
C ASN A 211 -1.78 -2.25 -15.66
N LEU A 212 -2.02 -3.42 -15.05
CA LEU A 212 -1.25 -3.88 -13.91
C LEU A 212 0.24 -4.09 -14.26
N GLU A 213 1.10 -3.49 -13.44
CA GLU A 213 2.55 -3.67 -13.45
C GLU A 213 3.02 -4.54 -12.28
N SER A 214 2.25 -4.57 -11.18
CA SER A 214 2.51 -5.40 -10.01
C SER A 214 1.22 -6.03 -9.51
N LEU A 215 1.22 -7.35 -9.34
CA LEU A 215 0.10 -8.11 -8.81
C LEU A 215 0.60 -9.12 -7.79
N ASP A 216 -0.01 -9.11 -6.60
CA ASP A 216 0.24 -10.11 -5.57
C ASP A 216 -1.06 -10.82 -5.20
N LEU A 217 -1.05 -12.14 -5.38
CA LEU A 217 -2.14 -13.09 -5.14
C LEU A 217 -1.64 -14.26 -4.29
N ALA A 218 -0.51 -14.10 -3.59
CA ALA A 218 0.03 -15.17 -2.76
C ALA A 218 -0.94 -15.55 -1.61
N PHE A 219 -0.77 -16.77 -1.10
CA PHE A 219 -1.56 -17.33 0.01
C PHE A 219 -3.07 -17.23 -0.23
N ASN A 220 -3.52 -17.77 -1.35
CA ASN A 220 -4.94 -17.95 -1.71
C ASN A 220 -5.17 -19.43 -2.08
N ASP A 221 -6.30 -19.77 -2.69
CA ASP A 221 -6.60 -21.12 -3.18
C ASP A 221 -7.00 -21.09 -4.66
N ILE A 222 -6.24 -20.34 -5.46
CA ILE A 222 -6.51 -20.13 -6.88
C ILE A 222 -6.10 -21.36 -7.69
N HIS A 223 -7.00 -21.83 -8.56
CA HIS A 223 -6.78 -23.02 -9.41
C HIS A 223 -6.64 -22.69 -10.91
N ASP A 224 -7.22 -21.56 -11.36
CA ASP A 224 -7.14 -21.10 -12.75
C ASP A 224 -6.61 -19.66 -12.80
N ILE A 225 -5.51 -19.47 -13.52
CA ILE A 225 -4.85 -18.18 -13.72
C ILE A 225 -5.06 -17.61 -15.14
N SER A 226 -6.05 -18.11 -15.89
CA SER A 226 -6.36 -17.68 -17.27
C SER A 226 -6.63 -16.17 -17.41
N ALA A 227 -7.16 -15.54 -16.36
CA ALA A 227 -7.40 -14.10 -16.29
C ALA A 227 -6.13 -13.25 -16.44
N LEU A 228 -4.94 -13.80 -16.15
CA LEU A 228 -3.67 -13.07 -16.20
C LEU A 228 -3.12 -12.88 -17.62
N SER A 229 -3.65 -13.62 -18.60
CA SER A 229 -3.08 -13.73 -19.96
C SER A 229 -2.97 -12.44 -20.76
N ARG A 230 -3.65 -11.37 -20.34
CA ARG A 230 -3.68 -10.07 -21.03
C ARG A 230 -2.85 -8.99 -20.33
N MET A 231 -2.23 -9.28 -19.18
CA MET A 231 -1.50 -8.31 -18.36
C MET A 231 -0.08 -8.05 -18.90
N SER A 232 0.03 -7.65 -20.17
CA SER A 232 1.31 -7.50 -20.89
C SER A 232 2.33 -6.53 -20.26
N LYS A 233 1.88 -5.66 -19.33
CA LYS A 233 2.72 -4.70 -18.60
C LYS A 233 3.25 -5.23 -17.27
N LEU A 234 2.87 -6.45 -16.88
CA LEU A 234 3.19 -6.99 -15.57
C LEU A 234 4.69 -7.25 -15.42
N MET A 235 5.30 -6.61 -14.43
CA MET A 235 6.73 -6.72 -14.12
C MET A 235 6.97 -7.59 -12.88
N SER A 236 6.01 -7.64 -11.95
CA SER A 236 6.09 -8.44 -10.73
C SER A 236 4.79 -9.20 -10.48
N LEU A 237 4.89 -10.52 -10.29
CA LEU A 237 3.75 -11.39 -10.02
C LEU A 237 4.02 -12.34 -8.85
N GLY A 238 3.24 -12.18 -7.78
CA GLY A 238 3.18 -13.09 -6.64
C GLY A 238 2.01 -14.07 -6.76
N LEU A 239 2.31 -15.37 -6.75
CA LEU A 239 1.35 -16.47 -6.84
C LEU A 239 1.72 -17.63 -5.88
N THR A 240 2.62 -17.38 -4.94
CA THR A 240 3.08 -18.35 -3.94
C THR A 240 1.92 -18.91 -3.14
N SER A 241 1.95 -20.20 -2.79
CA SER A 241 0.93 -20.87 -1.97
C SER A 241 -0.48 -20.72 -2.56
N ASN A 242 -0.67 -21.34 -3.73
CA ASN A 242 -1.95 -21.52 -4.41
C ASN A 242 -2.09 -22.99 -4.87
N ASN A 243 -3.05 -23.31 -5.75
CA ASN A 243 -3.33 -24.70 -6.13
C ASN A 243 -3.39 -24.95 -7.65
N PHE A 244 -2.77 -24.10 -8.47
CA PHE A 244 -2.71 -24.28 -9.92
C PHE A 244 -1.47 -25.07 -10.37
N SER A 245 -1.49 -25.54 -11.63
CA SER A 245 -0.39 -26.28 -12.24
C SER A 245 0.04 -25.77 -13.62
N GLY A 246 -0.89 -25.19 -14.39
CA GLY A 246 -0.64 -24.70 -15.75
C GLY A 246 -0.12 -23.27 -15.77
N LEU A 247 0.97 -23.03 -16.53
CA LEU A 247 1.59 -21.71 -16.68
C LEU A 247 1.30 -21.03 -18.02
N LEU A 248 0.48 -21.63 -18.89
CA LEU A 248 0.20 -21.10 -20.24
C LEU A 248 -0.24 -19.63 -20.25
N PRO A 249 -1.08 -19.14 -19.30
CA PRO A 249 -1.46 -17.73 -19.25
C PRO A 249 -0.27 -16.76 -19.06
N LEU A 250 0.87 -17.23 -18.55
CA LEU A 250 2.05 -16.39 -18.32
C LEU A 250 2.97 -16.27 -19.54
N ALA A 251 2.75 -17.07 -20.59
CA ALA A 251 3.73 -17.28 -21.66
C ALA A 251 4.12 -16.02 -22.46
N ASN A 252 3.24 -15.01 -22.47
CA ASN A 252 3.44 -13.76 -23.21
C ASN A 252 3.60 -12.53 -22.30
N LEU A 253 3.82 -12.72 -21.00
CA LEU A 253 4.06 -11.63 -20.05
C LEU A 253 5.53 -11.22 -20.07
N LEU A 254 5.98 -10.75 -21.24
CA LEU A 254 7.41 -10.58 -21.57
C LEU A 254 8.13 -9.52 -20.73
N GLU A 255 7.39 -8.66 -20.03
CA GLU A 255 7.93 -7.62 -19.14
C GLU A 255 8.21 -8.13 -17.72
N LEU A 256 7.87 -9.39 -17.40
CA LEU A 256 8.08 -9.97 -16.08
C LEU A 256 9.57 -9.97 -15.70
N ARG A 257 9.86 -9.43 -14.52
CA ARG A 257 11.18 -9.42 -13.87
C ARG A 257 11.17 -10.25 -12.59
N GLY A 258 10.10 -10.20 -11.82
CA GLY A 258 9.91 -10.99 -10.60
C GLY A 258 8.71 -11.93 -10.71
N LEU A 259 8.94 -13.23 -10.52
CA LEU A 259 7.90 -14.26 -10.57
C LEU A 259 8.03 -15.22 -9.39
N TYR A 260 7.03 -15.23 -8.52
CA TYR A 260 7.01 -16.03 -7.29
C TYR A 260 5.90 -17.08 -7.38
N LEU A 261 6.28 -18.34 -7.51
CA LEU A 261 5.41 -19.48 -7.80
C LEU A 261 5.58 -20.63 -6.80
N ALA A 262 6.27 -20.39 -5.68
CA ALA A 262 6.53 -21.43 -4.69
C ALA A 262 5.23 -22.03 -4.12
N VAL A 263 5.27 -23.29 -3.68
CA VAL A 263 4.15 -24.00 -3.04
C VAL A 263 2.92 -24.04 -3.97
N ASN A 264 3.07 -24.73 -5.10
CA ASN A 264 2.02 -24.95 -6.10
C ASN A 264 2.11 -26.40 -6.64
N ASN A 265 1.43 -26.69 -7.76
CA ASN A 265 1.46 -28.01 -8.41
C ASN A 265 2.12 -28.00 -9.79
N ILE A 266 3.08 -27.09 -10.02
CA ILE A 266 3.70 -26.87 -11.34
C ILE A 266 4.68 -28.00 -11.66
N SER A 267 4.62 -28.51 -12.89
CA SER A 267 5.58 -29.49 -13.41
C SER A 267 6.18 -29.12 -14.77
N ASP A 268 5.46 -28.34 -15.58
CA ASP A 268 5.88 -27.91 -16.91
C ASP A 268 6.25 -26.43 -16.91
N LEU A 269 7.54 -26.15 -17.16
CA LEU A 269 8.09 -24.80 -17.25
C LEU A 269 8.13 -24.26 -18.68
N THR A 270 7.70 -25.02 -19.69
CA THR A 270 7.73 -24.61 -21.11
C THR A 270 7.14 -23.21 -21.35
N PRO A 271 6.03 -22.79 -20.71
CA PRO A 271 5.50 -21.44 -20.87
C PRO A 271 6.45 -20.32 -20.45
N LEU A 272 7.43 -20.58 -19.58
CA LEU A 272 8.36 -19.56 -19.08
C LEU A 272 9.55 -19.33 -20.02
N ALA A 273 9.75 -20.16 -21.05
CA ALA A 273 10.99 -20.20 -21.83
C ALA A 273 11.35 -18.91 -22.57
N ASN A 274 10.36 -18.05 -22.84
CA ASN A 274 10.56 -16.78 -23.54
C ASN A 274 10.57 -15.55 -22.60
N LEU A 275 10.46 -15.75 -21.28
CA LEU A 275 10.44 -14.66 -20.30
C LEU A 275 11.86 -14.17 -19.99
N VAL A 276 12.61 -13.80 -21.02
CA VAL A 276 14.05 -13.49 -20.97
C VAL A 276 14.40 -12.30 -20.07
N ASN A 277 13.41 -11.49 -19.67
CA ASN A 277 13.58 -10.37 -18.74
C ASN A 277 13.48 -10.79 -17.25
N LEU A 278 13.20 -12.06 -16.96
CA LEU A 278 13.13 -12.54 -15.58
C LEU A 278 14.48 -12.38 -14.88
N GLU A 279 14.44 -11.73 -13.73
CA GLU A 279 15.56 -11.49 -12.82
C GLU A 279 15.44 -12.35 -11.55
N ILE A 280 14.21 -12.64 -11.12
CA ILE A 280 13.91 -13.43 -9.92
C ILE A 280 12.83 -14.45 -10.26
N LEU A 281 13.10 -15.73 -9.99
CA LEU A 281 12.17 -16.84 -10.15
C LEU A 281 12.19 -17.74 -8.91
N SER A 282 11.07 -17.81 -8.21
CA SER A 282 10.85 -18.71 -7.06
C SER A 282 9.90 -19.83 -7.47
N LEU A 283 10.37 -21.07 -7.35
CA LEU A 283 9.70 -22.30 -7.80
C LEU A 283 9.76 -23.39 -6.72
N GLU A 284 10.10 -23.06 -5.48
CA GLU A 284 10.21 -24.05 -4.41
C GLU A 284 8.90 -24.81 -4.20
N ASP A 285 8.98 -26.06 -3.74
CA ASP A 285 7.81 -26.88 -3.37
C ASP A 285 6.80 -27.01 -4.53
N ASN A 286 7.28 -27.60 -5.62
CA ASN A 286 6.54 -27.89 -6.85
C ASN A 286 6.89 -29.31 -7.33
N LYS A 287 6.53 -29.66 -8.58
CA LYS A 287 6.71 -30.99 -9.18
C LYS A 287 7.61 -30.96 -10.41
N ILE A 288 8.56 -30.02 -10.44
CA ILE A 288 9.45 -29.79 -11.58
C ILE A 288 10.48 -30.89 -11.66
N SER A 289 10.74 -31.38 -12.87
CA SER A 289 11.79 -32.38 -13.14
C SER A 289 12.66 -32.05 -14.36
N ASP A 290 12.23 -31.11 -15.20
CA ASP A 290 12.95 -30.65 -16.39
C ASP A 290 13.21 -29.14 -16.29
N LEU A 291 14.50 -28.77 -16.31
CA LEU A 291 14.95 -27.38 -16.25
C LEU A 291 15.28 -26.82 -17.63
N LYS A 292 15.18 -27.61 -18.69
CA LYS A 292 15.49 -27.17 -20.06
C LYS A 292 14.76 -25.88 -20.48
N PRO A 293 13.49 -25.65 -20.13
CA PRO A 293 12.83 -24.39 -20.46
C PRO A 293 13.51 -23.14 -19.90
N LEU A 294 14.37 -23.25 -18.88
CA LEU A 294 15.05 -22.13 -18.26
C LEU A 294 16.39 -21.77 -18.94
N GLU A 295 16.86 -22.55 -19.92
CA GLU A 295 18.21 -22.45 -20.50
C GLU A 295 18.54 -21.07 -21.10
N ASN A 296 17.53 -20.32 -21.54
CA ASN A 296 17.70 -19.03 -22.21
C ASN A 296 17.43 -17.81 -21.30
N LEU A 297 17.15 -18.01 -20.01
CA LEU A 297 16.83 -16.93 -19.07
C LEU A 297 18.10 -16.25 -18.53
N GLN A 298 18.85 -15.60 -19.42
CA GLN A 298 20.19 -15.06 -19.14
C GLN A 298 20.21 -13.93 -18.10
N ASN A 299 19.09 -13.24 -17.89
CA ASN A 299 18.97 -12.18 -16.89
C ASN A 299 18.63 -12.72 -15.49
N LEU A 300 18.43 -14.03 -15.34
CA LEU A 300 17.98 -14.63 -14.09
C LEU A 300 19.08 -14.53 -13.03
N GLY A 301 18.91 -13.55 -12.16
CA GLY A 301 19.79 -13.27 -11.03
C GLY A 301 19.51 -14.23 -9.88
N SER A 302 18.25 -14.49 -9.52
CA SER A 302 17.91 -15.34 -8.38
C SER A 302 16.96 -16.45 -8.80
N LEU A 303 17.34 -17.70 -8.54
CA LEU A 303 16.54 -18.89 -8.83
C LEU A 303 16.45 -19.78 -7.60
N PHE A 304 15.22 -20.13 -7.21
CA PHE A 304 14.96 -20.99 -6.07
C PHE A 304 14.17 -22.23 -6.51
N LEU A 305 14.72 -23.43 -6.30
CA LEU A 305 14.20 -24.70 -6.84
C LEU A 305 14.00 -25.80 -5.80
N ARG A 306 14.19 -25.49 -4.51
CA ARG A 306 14.12 -26.48 -3.42
C ARG A 306 12.80 -27.25 -3.44
N TYR A 307 12.83 -28.50 -2.98
CA TYR A 307 11.63 -29.33 -2.86
C TYR A 307 10.90 -29.55 -4.21
N ASN A 308 11.67 -29.84 -5.25
CA ASN A 308 11.17 -30.31 -6.55
C ASN A 308 11.63 -31.76 -6.84
N SER A 309 11.24 -32.28 -8.00
CA SER A 309 11.57 -33.64 -8.46
C SER A 309 12.72 -33.67 -9.48
N ILE A 310 13.68 -32.75 -9.35
CA ILE A 310 14.83 -32.64 -10.26
C ILE A 310 15.81 -33.80 -9.99
N PRO A 311 16.19 -34.59 -11.02
CA PRO A 311 17.17 -35.67 -10.83
C PRO A 311 18.52 -35.16 -10.32
N ASN A 312 19.16 -35.92 -9.44
CA ASN A 312 20.53 -35.63 -8.97
C ASN A 312 21.57 -36.12 -10.00
N THR A 313 21.59 -35.49 -11.18
CA THR A 313 22.46 -35.80 -12.32
C THR A 313 22.93 -34.52 -12.99
N GLU A 314 24.18 -34.46 -13.43
CA GLU A 314 24.76 -33.28 -14.08
C GLU A 314 23.92 -32.81 -15.28
N GLU A 315 23.39 -33.74 -16.07
CA GLU A 315 22.57 -33.44 -17.25
C GLU A 315 21.26 -32.70 -16.91
N ALA A 316 20.68 -32.97 -15.74
CA ALA A 316 19.43 -32.34 -15.29
C ALA A 316 19.66 -30.88 -14.88
N TRP A 317 20.85 -30.56 -14.39
CA TRP A 317 21.25 -29.24 -13.91
C TRP A 317 21.99 -28.41 -14.97
N ALA A 318 22.49 -29.06 -16.03
CA ALA A 318 23.18 -28.42 -17.14
C ALA A 318 22.47 -27.18 -17.73
N PRO A 319 21.12 -27.13 -17.88
CA PRO A 319 20.44 -25.96 -18.43
C PRO A 319 20.65 -24.66 -17.63
N ILE A 320 20.99 -24.76 -16.34
CA ILE A 320 21.11 -23.58 -15.46
C ILE A 320 22.51 -23.36 -14.90
N HIS A 321 23.50 -24.14 -15.36
CA HIS A 321 24.87 -24.14 -14.84
C HIS A 321 25.54 -22.75 -14.92
N ASP A 322 25.24 -21.99 -15.98
CA ASP A 322 25.87 -20.70 -16.25
C ASP A 322 25.09 -19.50 -15.65
N LEU A 323 24.02 -19.76 -14.88
CA LEU A 323 23.26 -18.69 -14.24
C LEU A 323 24.02 -18.06 -13.07
N PRO A 324 23.98 -16.71 -12.90
CA PRO A 324 24.84 -15.98 -11.98
C PRO A 324 24.74 -16.35 -10.49
N ASN A 325 23.67 -17.02 -10.05
CA ASN A 325 23.52 -17.53 -8.68
C ASN A 325 23.25 -19.05 -8.62
N TYR A 326 23.72 -19.84 -9.59
CA TYR A 326 23.70 -21.30 -9.45
C TYR A 326 24.63 -21.73 -8.30
N SER A 327 24.05 -22.24 -7.21
CA SER A 327 24.80 -22.87 -6.11
C SER A 327 24.31 -24.31 -5.95
N PRO A 328 25.09 -25.32 -6.39
CA PRO A 328 24.70 -26.73 -6.28
C PRO A 328 24.52 -27.20 -4.82
N ASP A 329 25.06 -26.46 -3.85
CA ASP A 329 24.97 -26.78 -2.42
C ASP A 329 23.60 -26.48 -1.80
N TRP A 330 22.71 -25.73 -2.47
CA TRP A 330 21.40 -25.37 -1.90
C TRP A 330 20.37 -26.49 -1.91
N ASP A 331 20.60 -27.54 -2.70
CA ASP A 331 19.62 -28.61 -2.98
C ASP A 331 20.08 -30.01 -2.57
N ASN A 332 21.29 -30.15 -2.02
CA ASN A 332 21.74 -31.43 -1.46
C ASN A 332 21.22 -31.60 -0.02
N GLU A 333 20.34 -32.59 0.20
CA GLU A 333 19.83 -33.02 1.52
C GLU A 333 20.92 -33.40 2.55
N THR A 334 22.21 -33.41 2.17
CA THR A 334 23.31 -33.88 3.01
C THR A 334 23.62 -33.00 4.23
N VAL A 335 23.05 -31.79 4.34
CA VAL A 335 23.23 -30.93 5.52
C VAL A 335 22.31 -31.32 6.71
N ARG A 336 21.33 -32.22 6.53
CA ARG A 336 20.44 -32.65 7.63
C ARG A 336 21.01 -33.71 8.59
N SER A 337 22.25 -34.16 8.42
CA SER A 337 22.85 -35.21 9.28
C SER A 337 23.92 -34.73 10.27
N SER A 338 24.25 -33.44 10.34
CA SER A 338 25.31 -32.93 11.23
C SER A 338 24.84 -32.03 12.38
N GLN A 339 23.54 -31.89 12.60
CA GLN A 339 22.98 -31.25 13.81
C GLN A 339 21.77 -32.04 14.35
N ARG A 340 22.05 -33.19 14.98
CA ARG A 340 21.17 -33.79 15.99
C ARG A 340 21.83 -33.72 17.34
#